data_AF-A0AAX1KDS6-F1
#
_entry.id   AF-A0AAX1KDS6-F1
#
_cell.length_a   1.000
_cell.length_b   1.000
_cell.length_c   1.000
_cell.angle_alpha   90.00
_cell.angle_beta   90.00
_cell.angle_gamma   90.00
#
_symmetry.space_group_name_H-M   'P 1'
#
loop_
_entity.id
_entity.type
_entity.pdbx_description
1 polymer ?
#
loop_
_entity_poly.entity_id
_entity_poly.type
_entity_poly.pdbx_seq_one_letter_code
_entity_poly.pdbx_strand_id
1 'polypeptide(L)'
;MSQTDKMREFILSYLETQPNQVNLATVRKLIGYGKNNDYSAPNILNELLVMDQKHEAILTAIFDVDFVDGVKLFNNQATRWLTPKGINYLQELKHGSASQPTIQLSTNNKNRAAQKYDGYLAQLISAKATMQTEADQVTLQEFSLDLRHLLTDNKKLECGALNKFSPFVQRNWQELSTPMTPIFMELSRRFLFDKNYDA
;
A
#
# COMPACT_ATOMS: atom_id res chain seq x y z
N MET A 1 -1.79 -10.40 -16.08
CA MET A 1 -0.78 -9.43 -15.63
C MET A 1 0.51 -10.14 -15.28
N SER A 2 1.65 -9.62 -15.78
CA SER A 2 2.97 -10.16 -15.45
C SER A 2 3.37 -9.84 -14.00
N GLN A 3 4.37 -10.54 -13.46
CA GLN A 3 4.90 -10.26 -12.12
C GLN A 3 5.52 -8.85 -12.04
N THR A 4 6.10 -8.38 -13.14
CA THR A 4 6.61 -7.02 -13.29
C THR A 4 5.48 -5.98 -13.23
N ASP A 5 4.36 -6.22 -13.92
CA ASP A 5 3.21 -5.30 -13.89
C ASP A 5 2.63 -5.16 -12.48
N LYS A 6 2.56 -6.26 -11.72
CA LYS A 6 2.09 -6.24 -10.32
C LYS A 6 3.04 -5.45 -9.41
N MET A 7 4.34 -5.58 -9.63
CA MET A 7 5.34 -4.82 -8.90
C MET A 7 5.28 -3.32 -9.25
N ARG A 8 5.12 -2.99 -10.53
CA ARG A 8 4.93 -1.60 -10.99
C ARG A 8 3.64 -1.00 -10.45
N GLU A 9 2.53 -1.72 -10.47
CA GLU A 9 1.27 -1.28 -9.86
C GLU A 9 1.43 -1.00 -8.37
N PHE A 10 2.12 -1.88 -7.64
CA PHE A 10 2.44 -1.69 -6.22
C PHE A 10 3.28 -0.43 -5.99
N ILE A 11 4.38 -0.27 -6.72
CA ILE A 11 5.28 0.88 -6.63
C ILE A 11 4.52 2.17 -6.93
N LEU A 12 3.81 2.23 -8.05
CA LEU A 12 3.12 3.44 -8.51
C LEU A 12 1.93 3.79 -7.61
N SER A 13 1.18 2.80 -7.13
CA SER A 13 0.11 3.02 -6.14
C SER A 13 0.65 3.58 -4.84
N TYR A 14 1.78 3.08 -4.35
CA TYR A 14 2.42 3.64 -3.16
C TYR A 14 2.87 5.07 -3.39
N LEU A 15 3.59 5.35 -4.49
CA LEU A 15 4.12 6.68 -4.78
C LEU A 15 3.02 7.73 -5.07
N GLU A 16 1.89 7.32 -5.65
CA GLU A 16 0.70 8.17 -5.85
C GLU A 16 0.13 8.69 -4.51
N THR A 17 0.25 7.90 -3.44
CA THR A 17 -0.22 8.29 -2.09
C THR A 17 0.71 9.25 -1.35
N GLN A 18 1.87 9.60 -1.93
CA GLN A 18 2.91 10.40 -1.27
C GLN A 18 3.08 11.77 -1.93
N PRO A 19 2.07 12.67 -1.86
CA PRO A 19 2.18 14.02 -2.42
C PRO A 19 3.25 14.83 -1.67
N ASN A 20 3.98 15.66 -2.40
CA ASN A 20 5.02 16.59 -1.91
C ASN A 20 6.22 15.93 -1.20
N GLN A 21 6.39 14.61 -1.32
CA GLN A 21 7.48 13.86 -0.68
C GLN A 21 8.32 13.06 -1.69
N VAL A 22 8.78 13.74 -2.75
CA VAL A 22 9.78 13.19 -3.67
C VAL A 22 11.16 13.22 -3.01
N ASN A 23 11.40 12.26 -2.13
CA ASN A 23 12.63 12.18 -1.34
C ASN A 23 13.03 10.72 -1.06
N LEU A 24 14.24 10.56 -0.54
CA LEU A 24 14.84 9.25 -0.32
C LEU A 24 14.18 8.47 0.83
N ALA A 25 13.55 9.15 1.79
CA ALA A 25 12.85 8.50 2.89
C ALA A 25 11.62 7.73 2.37
N THR A 26 10.89 8.29 1.41
CA THR A 26 9.77 7.62 0.73
C THR A 26 10.24 6.35 0.00
N VAL A 27 11.38 6.41 -0.69
CA VAL A 27 11.96 5.23 -1.37
C VAL A 27 12.38 4.15 -0.38
N ARG A 28 13.01 4.52 0.74
CA ARG A 28 13.37 3.57 1.81
C ARG A 28 12.15 2.88 2.41
N LYS A 29 11.06 3.65 2.63
CA LYS A 29 9.78 3.10 3.09
C LYS A 29 9.19 2.14 2.04
N LEU A 30 9.16 2.52 0.76
CA LEU A 30 8.72 1.66 -0.34
C LEU A 30 9.49 0.33 -0.38
N ILE A 31 10.81 0.35 -0.23
CA ILE A 31 11.64 -0.86 -0.16
C ILE A 31 11.25 -1.71 1.05
N GLY A 32 11.04 -1.08 2.21
CA GLY A 32 10.53 -1.74 3.39
C GLY A 32 9.19 -2.44 3.15
N TYR A 33 8.27 -1.79 2.44
CA TYR A 33 6.96 -2.34 2.10
C TYR A 33 7.02 -3.42 1.01
N GLY A 34 7.93 -3.31 0.05
CA GLY A 34 8.07 -4.29 -1.02
C GLY A 34 8.62 -5.63 -0.53
N LYS A 35 9.43 -5.65 0.54
CA LYS A 35 9.83 -6.90 1.22
C LYS A 35 8.62 -7.74 1.67
N ASN A 36 7.50 -7.09 2.01
CA ASN A 36 6.27 -7.76 2.44
C ASN A 36 5.45 -8.33 1.26
N ASN A 37 5.82 -7.98 0.02
CA ASN A 37 5.19 -8.46 -1.21
C ASN A 37 6.14 -9.37 -2.02
N ASP A 38 7.14 -9.96 -1.35
CA ASP A 38 8.23 -10.75 -1.96
C ASP A 38 9.03 -10.01 -3.06
N TYR A 39 9.03 -8.68 -3.02
CA TYR A 39 9.87 -7.85 -3.88
C TYR A 39 11.18 -7.53 -3.18
N SER A 40 12.28 -7.96 -3.79
CA SER A 40 13.61 -7.64 -3.29
C SER A 40 13.91 -6.14 -3.48
N ALA A 41 14.72 -5.57 -2.59
CA ALA A 41 15.16 -4.18 -2.72
C ALA A 41 15.82 -3.90 -4.08
N PRO A 42 16.71 -4.78 -4.62
CA PRO A 42 17.26 -4.60 -5.96
C PRO A 42 16.18 -4.57 -7.06
N ASN A 43 15.15 -5.41 -6.98
CA ASN A 43 14.09 -5.44 -8.01
C ASN A 43 13.26 -4.15 -7.99
N ILE A 44 12.92 -3.65 -6.80
CA ILE A 44 12.20 -2.38 -6.64
C ILE A 44 13.03 -1.23 -7.19
N LEU A 45 14.33 -1.18 -6.86
CA LEU A 45 15.23 -0.14 -7.34
C LEU A 45 15.43 -0.20 -8.85
N ASN A 46 15.51 -1.40 -9.43
CA ASN A 46 15.58 -1.60 -10.86
C ASN A 46 14.33 -1.05 -11.55
N GLU A 47 13.14 -1.37 -11.06
CA GLU A 47 11.91 -0.82 -11.64
C GLU A 47 11.78 0.70 -11.45
N LEU A 48 12.20 1.24 -10.32
CA LEU A 48 12.22 2.70 -10.11
C LEU A 48 13.14 3.40 -11.10
N LEU A 49 14.31 2.81 -11.40
CA LEU A 49 15.25 3.31 -12.41
C LEU A 49 14.63 3.25 -13.82
N VAL A 50 14.03 2.12 -14.18
CA VAL A 50 13.39 1.94 -15.50
C VAL A 50 12.20 2.89 -15.67
N MET A 51 11.42 3.14 -14.61
CA MET A 51 10.27 4.04 -14.64
C MET A 51 10.63 5.52 -14.49
N ASP A 52 11.90 5.85 -14.27
CA ASP A 52 12.33 7.21 -13.98
C ASP A 52 12.11 8.22 -15.13
N GLN A 53 12.42 9.48 -14.89
CA GLN A 53 12.22 10.54 -15.88
C GLN A 53 13.09 10.37 -17.15
N LYS A 54 14.28 9.76 -17.06
CA LYS A 54 15.22 9.58 -18.17
C LYS A 54 14.87 8.40 -19.07
N HIS A 55 14.18 7.39 -18.53
CA HIS A 55 13.88 6.16 -19.22
C HIS A 55 12.42 6.13 -19.71
N GLU A 56 11.49 5.59 -18.93
CA GLU A 56 10.08 5.48 -19.36
C GLU A 56 9.26 6.76 -19.10
N ALA A 57 9.80 7.73 -18.34
CA ALA A 57 9.16 8.98 -17.96
C ALA A 57 7.80 8.81 -17.26
N ILE A 58 7.66 7.72 -16.50
CA ILE A 58 6.49 7.43 -15.65
C ILE A 58 6.61 8.21 -14.34
N LEU A 59 7.82 8.31 -13.80
CA LEU A 59 8.14 9.06 -12.60
C LEU A 59 8.78 10.41 -12.96
N THR A 60 8.58 11.38 -12.07
CA THR A 60 9.18 12.72 -12.17
C THR A 60 10.63 12.74 -11.67
N ALA A 61 11.00 11.79 -10.80
CA ALA A 61 12.34 11.67 -10.25
C ALA A 61 13.28 10.97 -11.23
N ILE A 62 14.57 11.28 -11.13
CA ILE A 62 15.65 10.57 -11.80
C ILE A 62 16.40 9.77 -10.74
N PHE A 63 16.57 8.48 -10.97
CA PHE A 63 17.29 7.61 -10.05
C PHE A 63 18.71 7.39 -10.54
N ASP A 64 19.67 7.44 -9.62
CA ASP A 64 21.04 6.98 -9.84
C ASP A 64 21.30 5.91 -8.79
N VAL A 65 21.34 4.65 -9.24
CA VAL A 65 21.44 3.49 -8.38
C VAL A 65 22.88 3.03 -8.38
N ASP A 66 23.63 3.42 -7.36
CA ASP A 66 24.93 2.84 -7.08
C ASP A 66 24.74 1.66 -6.11
N PHE A 67 24.90 0.44 -6.60
CA PHE A 67 24.70 -0.77 -5.80
C PHE A 67 25.76 -0.95 -4.70
N VAL A 68 26.79 -0.10 -4.65
CA VAL A 68 27.85 -0.09 -3.63
C VAL A 68 27.62 1.02 -2.58
N ASP A 69 27.28 2.24 -3.00
CA ASP A 69 27.15 3.43 -2.14
C ASP A 69 25.70 3.88 -1.84
N GLY A 70 24.72 3.17 -2.39
CA GLY A 70 23.29 3.42 -2.17
C GLY A 70 22.64 4.29 -3.26
N VAL A 71 21.36 4.57 -3.06
CA VAL A 71 20.50 5.24 -4.04
C VAL A 71 20.66 6.75 -3.92
N LYS A 72 20.83 7.44 -5.05
CA LYS A 72 20.75 8.90 -5.15
C LYS A 72 19.53 9.29 -5.98
N LEU A 73 18.83 10.32 -5.53
CA LEU A 73 17.71 10.93 -6.26
C LEU A 73 18.19 12.24 -6.86
N PHE A 74 18.07 12.37 -8.17
CA PHE A 74 18.31 13.61 -8.90
C PHE A 74 16.98 14.20 -9.39
N ASN A 75 16.89 15.53 -9.44
CA ASN A 75 15.68 16.26 -9.82
C ASN A 75 14.47 16.07 -8.86
N ASN A 76 14.68 16.28 -7.56
CA ASN A 76 13.67 16.12 -6.50
C ASN A 76 12.76 17.35 -6.28
N GLN A 77 12.75 18.32 -7.20
CA GLN A 77 11.92 19.53 -7.05
C GLN A 77 10.45 19.33 -7.44
N ALA A 78 10.10 18.13 -7.92
CA ALA A 78 8.74 17.78 -8.27
C ALA A 78 7.86 17.63 -7.02
N THR A 79 6.65 18.19 -7.07
CA THR A 79 5.65 18.08 -6.00
C THR A 79 4.93 16.73 -5.99
N ARG A 80 5.12 15.91 -7.02
CA ARG A 80 4.47 14.60 -7.20
C ARG A 80 5.44 13.61 -7.80
N TRP A 81 5.31 12.33 -7.42
CA TRP A 81 6.13 11.24 -7.95
C TRP A 81 5.78 10.84 -9.39
N LEU A 82 4.50 10.81 -9.73
CA LEU A 82 4.03 10.34 -11.04
C LEU A 82 3.90 11.52 -12.01
N THR A 83 4.32 11.31 -13.25
CA THR A 83 3.99 12.19 -14.38
C THR A 83 2.53 11.96 -14.80
N PRO A 84 1.92 12.82 -15.64
CA PRO A 84 0.61 12.53 -16.24
C PRO A 84 0.59 11.19 -16.98
N LYS A 85 1.70 10.82 -17.63
CA LYS A 85 1.88 9.51 -18.27
C LYS A 85 1.84 8.38 -17.23
N GLY A 86 2.52 8.54 -16.09
CA GLY A 86 2.51 7.55 -15.02
C GLY A 86 1.15 7.35 -14.36
N ILE A 87 0.35 8.41 -14.23
CA ILE A 87 -1.03 8.32 -13.73
C ILE A 87 -1.90 7.49 -14.67
N ASN A 88 -1.82 7.75 -15.99
CA ASN A 88 -2.57 6.98 -16.98
C ASN A 88 -2.12 5.51 -17.01
N TYR A 89 -0.81 5.26 -16.96
CA TYR A 89 -0.26 3.91 -16.91
C TYR A 89 -0.72 3.15 -15.65
N LEU A 90 -0.78 3.82 -14.50
CA LEU A 90 -1.33 3.23 -13.27
C LEU A 90 -2.82 2.90 -13.41
N GLN A 91 -3.62 3.75 -14.08
CA GLN A 91 -5.01 3.45 -14.37
C GLN A 91 -5.15 2.23 -15.29
N GLU A 92 -4.33 2.12 -16.33
CA GLU A 92 -4.32 0.96 -17.23
C GLU A 92 -3.98 -0.34 -16.48
N LEU A 93 -3.00 -0.31 -15.57
CA LEU A 93 -2.68 -1.45 -14.70
C LEU A 93 -3.85 -1.83 -13.79
N LYS A 94 -4.51 -0.84 -13.17
CA LYS A 94 -5.69 -1.07 -12.31
C LYS A 94 -6.89 -1.60 -13.10
N HIS A 95 -7.11 -1.17 -14.34
CA HIS A 95 -8.19 -1.64 -15.20
C HIS A 95 -7.91 -3.01 -15.84
N GLY A 96 -6.65 -3.31 -16.15
CA GLY A 96 -6.22 -4.65 -16.59
C GLY A 96 -6.45 -5.73 -15.52
N SER A 97 -6.47 -5.34 -14.25
CA SER A 97 -6.83 -6.20 -13.11
C SER A 97 -8.35 -6.42 -12.95
N ALA A 98 -9.20 -5.59 -13.58
CA ALA A 98 -10.66 -5.63 -13.43
C ALA A 98 -11.38 -6.57 -14.42
N SER A 99 -10.65 -7.20 -15.36
CA SER A 99 -11.23 -8.08 -16.38
C SER A 99 -10.90 -9.56 -16.11
N GLN A 100 -11.95 -10.35 -15.86
CA GLN A 100 -12.05 -11.81 -15.70
C GLN A 100 -11.85 -12.42 -14.30
N PRO A 101 -12.93 -12.95 -13.68
CA PRO A 101 -12.83 -14.02 -12.71
C PRO A 101 -12.72 -15.35 -13.47
N THR A 102 -11.52 -15.89 -13.63
CA THR A 102 -11.36 -17.31 -13.91
C THR A 102 -10.41 -17.88 -12.88
N ILE A 103 -11.00 -18.56 -11.91
CA ILE A 103 -10.32 -19.30 -10.86
C ILE A 103 -9.58 -20.46 -11.55
N GLN A 104 -8.30 -20.26 -11.86
CA GLN A 104 -7.37 -21.39 -11.96
C GLN A 104 -6.71 -21.56 -10.60
N LEU A 105 -7.13 -22.63 -9.93
CA LEU A 105 -6.73 -23.00 -8.59
C LEU A 105 -5.28 -23.50 -8.62
N SER A 106 -4.32 -22.60 -8.45
CA SER A 106 -2.97 -22.94 -8.00
C SER A 106 -2.89 -22.72 -6.50
N THR A 107 -2.67 -23.82 -5.79
CA THR A 107 -2.62 -23.96 -4.33
C THR A 107 -1.48 -23.12 -3.75
N ASN A 108 -1.81 -21.92 -3.25
CA ASN A 108 -0.96 -21.19 -2.30
C ASN A 108 -1.85 -20.51 -1.26
N ASN A 109 -2.08 -21.21 -0.14
CA ASN A 109 -3.03 -20.82 0.92
C ASN A 109 -2.71 -19.48 1.61
N LYS A 110 -1.53 -18.89 1.38
CA LYS A 110 -1.16 -17.56 1.91
C LYS A 110 -1.80 -16.40 1.13
N ASN A 111 -2.08 -16.56 -0.17
CA ASN A 111 -2.64 -15.50 -1.00
C ASN A 111 -4.15 -15.28 -0.81
N ARG A 112 -4.84 -16.25 -0.20
CA ARG A 112 -6.29 -16.19 0.04
C ARG A 112 -6.67 -15.26 1.19
N ALA A 113 -5.78 -15.09 2.17
CA ALA A 113 -5.99 -14.18 3.30
C ALA A 113 -5.90 -12.71 2.86
N ALA A 114 -4.88 -12.36 2.08
CA ALA A 114 -4.71 -10.99 1.56
C ALA A 114 -5.90 -10.54 0.70
N GLN A 115 -6.35 -11.36 -0.25
CA GLN A 115 -7.53 -11.05 -1.08
C GLN A 115 -8.85 -10.96 -0.29
N LYS A 116 -8.96 -11.65 0.86
CA LYS A 116 -10.19 -11.65 1.67
C LYS A 116 -10.43 -10.30 2.34
N TYR A 117 -9.38 -9.65 2.83
CA TYR A 117 -9.50 -8.40 3.59
C TYR A 117 -9.54 -7.16 2.70
N ASP A 118 -9.06 -7.26 1.46
CA ASP A 118 -9.10 -6.18 0.47
C ASP A 118 -10.52 -5.67 0.21
N GLY A 119 -11.54 -6.54 0.27
CA GLY A 119 -12.94 -6.15 0.14
C GLY A 119 -13.44 -5.28 1.30
N TYR A 120 -13.07 -5.61 2.55
CA TYR A 120 -13.44 -4.81 3.72
C TYR A 120 -12.70 -3.48 3.77
N LEU A 121 -11.44 -3.48 3.36
CA LEU A 121 -10.63 -2.26 3.29
C LEU A 121 -11.08 -1.33 2.15
N ALA A 122 -11.54 -1.87 1.02
CA ALA A 122 -12.15 -1.07 -0.04
C ALA A 122 -13.44 -0.38 0.44
N GLN A 123 -14.28 -1.08 1.22
CA GLN A 123 -15.46 -0.48 1.85
C GLN A 123 -15.07 0.63 2.85
N LEU A 124 -14.01 0.42 3.64
CA LEU A 124 -13.48 1.45 4.54
C LEU A 124 -12.99 2.69 3.78
N ILE A 125 -12.23 2.50 2.70
CA ILE A 125 -11.75 3.61 1.87
C ILE A 125 -12.90 4.31 1.14
N SER A 126 -14.01 3.62 0.84
CA SER A 126 -15.18 4.27 0.23
C SER A 126 -15.84 5.32 1.14
N ALA A 127 -15.67 5.22 2.46
CA ALA A 127 -16.08 6.25 3.43
C ALA A 127 -15.28 7.55 3.28
N LYS A 128 -14.24 7.60 2.45
CA LYS A 128 -13.52 8.84 2.12
C LYS A 128 -14.45 9.92 1.60
N ALA A 129 -15.48 9.54 0.83
CA ALA A 129 -16.45 10.48 0.27
C ALA A 129 -17.35 11.14 1.33
N THR A 130 -17.45 10.57 2.53
CA THR A 130 -18.26 11.10 3.64
C THR A 130 -17.44 11.88 4.66
N MET A 131 -16.11 11.94 4.50
CA MET A 131 -15.21 12.70 5.39
C MET A 131 -15.30 14.19 5.12
N GLN A 132 -15.42 15.00 6.18
CA GLN A 132 -15.60 16.45 6.09
C GLN A 132 -14.34 17.21 5.65
N THR A 133 -13.15 16.68 5.93
CA THR A 133 -11.88 17.38 5.66
C THR A 133 -10.93 16.55 4.81
N GLU A 134 -10.10 17.21 4.01
CA GLU A 134 -9.05 16.56 3.22
C GLU A 134 -8.01 15.87 4.12
N ALA A 135 -7.76 16.42 5.30
CA ALA A 135 -6.89 15.80 6.30
C ALA A 135 -7.46 14.46 6.82
N ASP A 136 -8.78 14.39 7.05
CA ASP A 136 -9.46 13.13 7.43
C ASP A 136 -9.41 12.11 6.30
N GLN A 137 -9.54 12.55 5.05
CA GLN A 137 -9.42 11.68 3.88
C GLN A 137 -8.02 11.08 3.70
N VAL A 138 -6.97 11.83 4.04
CA VAL A 138 -5.59 11.33 4.06
C VAL A 138 -5.39 10.39 5.25
N THR A 139 -5.88 10.76 6.43
CA THR A 139 -5.79 9.93 7.64
C THR A 139 -6.52 8.60 7.47
N LEU A 140 -7.66 8.57 6.78
CA LEU A 140 -8.39 7.34 6.44
C LEU A 140 -7.57 6.39 5.55
N GLN A 141 -6.79 6.93 4.61
CA GLN A 141 -5.94 6.13 3.74
C GLN A 141 -4.78 5.53 4.53
N GLU A 142 -4.11 6.33 5.36
CA GLU A 142 -3.05 5.85 6.25
C GLU A 142 -3.58 4.79 7.24
N PHE A 143 -4.76 5.02 7.79
CA PHE A 143 -5.43 4.10 8.70
C PHE A 143 -5.78 2.77 8.02
N SER A 144 -6.34 2.83 6.80
CA SER A 144 -6.69 1.64 6.03
C SER A 144 -5.46 0.81 5.66
N LEU A 145 -4.32 1.47 5.39
CA LEU A 145 -3.06 0.80 5.12
C LEU A 145 -2.54 0.04 6.36
N ASP A 146 -2.55 0.69 7.52
CA ASP A 146 -2.12 0.06 8.77
C ASP A 146 -3.05 -1.11 9.17
N LEU A 147 -4.36 -0.98 8.93
CA LEU A 147 -5.30 -2.09 9.10
C LEU A 147 -5.02 -3.25 8.15
N ARG A 148 -4.67 -2.97 6.88
CA ARG A 148 -4.25 -4.00 5.93
C ARG A 148 -3.05 -4.76 6.46
N HIS A 149 -2.05 -4.07 6.99
CA HIS A 149 -0.89 -4.68 7.59
C HIS A 149 -1.28 -5.59 8.77
N LEU A 150 -2.09 -5.14 9.72
CA LEU A 150 -2.52 -5.95 10.87
C LEU A 150 -3.37 -7.18 10.48
N LEU A 151 -4.16 -7.07 9.41
CA LEU A 151 -4.99 -8.17 8.90
C LEU A 151 -4.20 -9.16 8.04
N THR A 152 -3.07 -8.78 7.48
CA THR A 152 -2.28 -9.65 6.58
C THR A 152 -1.03 -10.21 7.24
N ASP A 153 -0.52 -9.54 8.27
CA ASP A 153 0.58 -10.05 9.06
C ASP A 153 0.09 -11.23 9.93
N ASN A 154 0.91 -12.29 9.99
CA ASN A 154 0.69 -13.45 10.87
C ASN A 154 1.41 -13.28 12.22
N LYS A 155 2.05 -12.14 12.46
CA LYS A 155 2.67 -11.81 13.74
C LYS A 155 1.62 -11.47 14.80
N LYS A 156 2.03 -11.63 16.07
CA LYS A 156 1.22 -11.26 17.23
C LYS A 156 0.86 -9.77 17.16
N LEU A 157 -0.41 -9.46 17.30
CA LEU A 157 -0.91 -8.09 17.32
C LEU A 157 -0.35 -7.36 18.54
N GLU A 158 0.37 -6.27 18.32
CA GLU A 158 0.89 -5.42 19.39
C GLU A 158 -0.22 -4.52 19.96
N CYS A 159 -0.31 -4.47 21.29
CA CYS A 159 -1.26 -3.58 21.97
C CYS A 159 -0.90 -2.12 21.65
N GLY A 160 -1.89 -1.35 21.18
CA GLY A 160 -1.71 0.05 20.84
C GLY A 160 -1.19 0.34 19.43
N ALA A 161 -1.07 -0.68 18.55
CA ALA A 161 -0.62 -0.49 17.17
C ALA A 161 -1.41 0.55 16.36
N LEU A 162 -2.66 0.82 16.74
CA LEU A 162 -3.54 1.82 16.10
C LEU A 162 -3.80 3.07 16.95
N ASN A 163 -3.14 3.23 18.11
CA ASN A 163 -3.43 4.33 19.05
C ASN A 163 -3.26 5.71 18.42
N LYS A 164 -2.32 5.86 17.48
CA LYS A 164 -2.11 7.12 16.74
C LYS A 164 -3.34 7.59 15.96
N PHE A 165 -4.27 6.69 15.62
CA PHE A 165 -5.51 7.00 14.92
C PHE A 165 -6.70 7.18 15.86
N SER A 166 -6.54 7.04 17.18
CA SER A 166 -7.65 7.14 18.14
C SER A 166 -8.44 8.45 18.01
N PRO A 167 -7.83 9.64 17.89
CA PRO A 167 -8.58 10.88 17.71
C PRO A 167 -9.39 10.91 16.41
N PHE A 168 -8.83 10.34 15.33
CA PHE A 168 -9.49 10.25 14.03
C PHE A 168 -10.69 9.29 14.06
N VAL A 169 -10.50 8.10 14.63
CA VAL A 169 -11.55 7.08 14.73
C VAL A 169 -12.68 7.54 15.65
N GLN A 170 -12.38 8.18 16.77
CA GLN A 170 -13.39 8.72 17.67
C GLN A 170 -14.23 9.82 17.02
N ARG A 171 -13.58 10.73 16.28
CA ARG A 171 -14.26 11.83 15.59
C ARG A 171 -15.17 11.36 14.46
N ASN A 172 -14.76 10.33 13.72
CA ASN A 172 -15.47 9.83 12.53
C ASN A 172 -16.16 8.47 12.78
N TRP A 173 -16.51 8.19 14.05
CA TRP A 173 -17.00 6.85 14.44
C TRP A 173 -18.31 6.48 13.74
N GLN A 174 -19.22 7.44 13.52
CA GLN A 174 -20.51 7.15 12.90
C GLN A 174 -20.34 6.64 11.46
N GLU A 175 -19.47 7.30 10.70
CA GLU A 175 -19.19 6.99 9.30
C GLU A 175 -18.36 5.71 9.16
N LEU A 176 -17.44 5.48 10.10
CA LEU A 176 -16.49 4.38 10.01
C LEU A 176 -16.96 3.09 10.69
N SER A 177 -17.86 3.17 11.67
CA SER A 177 -18.28 2.00 12.48
C SER A 177 -18.75 0.81 11.64
N THR A 178 -19.58 1.06 10.63
CA THR A 178 -20.14 0.02 9.76
C THR A 178 -19.04 -0.66 8.93
N PRO A 179 -18.23 0.04 8.12
CA PRO A 179 -17.15 -0.60 7.35
C PRO A 179 -16.01 -1.15 8.23
N MET A 180 -15.79 -0.62 9.44
CA MET A 180 -14.76 -1.11 10.36
C MET A 180 -15.16 -2.37 11.15
N THR A 181 -16.44 -2.62 11.34
CA THR A 181 -16.94 -3.77 12.12
C THR A 181 -16.33 -5.12 11.69
N PRO A 182 -16.35 -5.53 10.41
CA PRO A 182 -15.76 -6.82 10.01
C PRO A 182 -14.24 -6.87 10.24
N ILE A 183 -13.54 -5.74 10.11
CA ILE A 183 -12.10 -5.63 10.35
C ILE A 183 -11.78 -5.83 11.83
N PHE A 184 -12.51 -5.12 12.70
CA PHE A 184 -12.34 -5.23 14.15
C PHE A 184 -12.74 -6.60 14.70
N MET A 185 -13.78 -7.22 14.15
CA MET A 185 -14.16 -8.59 14.50
C MET A 185 -13.03 -9.57 14.17
N GLU A 186 -12.38 -9.43 13.01
CA GLU A 186 -11.25 -10.29 12.66
C GLU A 186 -10.01 -10.05 13.53
N LEU A 187 -9.64 -8.79 13.77
CA LEU A 187 -8.51 -8.45 14.64
C LEU A 187 -8.76 -8.93 16.07
N SER A 188 -9.98 -8.76 16.58
CA SER A 188 -10.38 -9.26 17.90
C SER A 188 -10.37 -10.78 17.94
N ARG A 189 -10.84 -11.45 16.88
CA ARG A 189 -10.78 -12.92 16.77
C ARG A 189 -9.33 -13.41 16.85
N ARG A 190 -8.41 -12.76 16.15
CA ARG A 190 -6.98 -13.09 16.21
C ARG A 190 -6.41 -12.82 17.61
N PHE A 191 -6.73 -11.68 18.19
CA PHE A 191 -6.24 -11.35 19.53
C PHE A 191 -6.76 -12.32 20.61
N LEU A 192 -8.03 -12.72 20.54
CA LEU A 192 -8.69 -13.54 21.57
C LEU A 192 -8.51 -15.04 21.37
N PHE A 193 -8.38 -15.52 20.13
CA PHE A 193 -8.43 -16.95 19.81
C PHE A 193 -7.24 -17.48 19.00
N ASP A 194 -6.31 -16.64 18.54
CA ASP A 194 -5.14 -17.14 17.80
C ASP A 194 -4.15 -17.78 18.76
N LYS A 195 -4.16 -19.12 18.79
CA LYS A 195 -3.23 -19.93 19.57
C LYS A 195 -1.86 -19.96 18.89
N ASN A 196 -1.07 -18.91 19.07
CA ASN A 196 0.37 -19.11 19.05
C ASN A 196 0.77 -19.61 20.44
N TYR A 197 0.99 -20.92 20.50
CA TYR A 197 1.66 -21.63 21.59
C TYR A 197 2.86 -20.80 22.07
N ASP A 198 2.79 -20.33 23.32
CA ASP A 198 4.01 -20.08 24.08
C ASP A 198 4.71 -21.44 24.18
N ALA A 199 5.87 -21.53 23.52
CA ALA A 199 6.89 -22.51 23.85
C ALA A 199 7.61 -22.07 25.13
#